data_AF-A0A8B7DZJ7-F1
#
_entry.id   AF-A0A8B7DZJ7-F1
#
_cell.length_a   1.000
_cell.length_b   1.000
_cell.length_c   1.000
_cell.angle_alpha   90.00
_cell.angle_beta   90.00
_cell.angle_gamma   90.00
#
_symmetry.space_group_name_H-M   'P 1'
#
loop_
_entity.id
_entity.type
_entity.pdbx_description
1 polymer ?
#
loop_
_entity_poly.entity_id
_entity_poly.type
_entity_poly.pdbx_seq_one_letter_code
_entity_poly.pdbx_strand_id
1 'polypeptide(L)'
;MQYKKSKLKAEKWEKYMLCEERPNISNYKEMNTFISLLSTDENMVNIKYVLEKCDLIVKLAKECGKSTEDIMLENAIVEEMGEASLMSLQKYNELKDALHSLIINKIDAVTKNLLEQPVNIIDSETLNITSENQSQSFKICLWGNTGKNP
;
A
#
# COMPACT_ATOMS: atom_id res chain seq x y z
N MET A 1 -13.31 -34.44 10.97
CA MET A 1 -12.58 -33.79 9.84
C MET A 1 -13.12 -32.41 9.46
N GLN A 2 -14.44 -32.17 9.49
CA GLN A 2 -15.01 -30.86 9.12
C GLN A 2 -14.58 -29.71 10.07
N TYR A 3 -14.55 -29.93 11.39
CA TYR A 3 -14.15 -28.91 12.37
C TYR A 3 -12.74 -28.32 12.15
N LYS A 4 -11.75 -29.16 11.86
CA LYS A 4 -10.37 -28.70 11.55
C LYS A 4 -10.33 -27.85 10.27
N LYS A 5 -11.10 -28.20 9.23
CA LYS A 5 -11.19 -27.41 8.00
C LYS A 5 -11.89 -26.06 8.22
N SER A 6 -12.92 -26.02 9.06
CA SER A 6 -13.63 -24.77 9.40
C SER A 6 -12.74 -23.82 10.19
N LYS A 7 -11.97 -24.34 11.17
CA LYS A 7 -11.02 -23.54 11.95
C LYS A 7 -9.91 -22.95 11.09
N LEU A 8 -9.30 -23.76 10.21
CA LEU A 8 -8.27 -23.28 9.27
C LEU A 8 -8.80 -22.22 8.30
N LYS A 9 -10.06 -22.33 7.85
CA LYS A 9 -10.69 -21.29 7.02
C LYS A 9 -10.92 -19.99 7.80
N ALA A 10 -11.32 -20.08 9.07
CA ALA A 10 -11.52 -18.91 9.92
C ALA A 10 -10.19 -18.21 10.24
N GLU A 11 -9.14 -18.97 10.61
CA GLU A 11 -7.79 -18.41 10.83
C GLU A 11 -7.22 -17.77 9.55
N LYS A 12 -7.43 -18.41 8.39
CA LYS A 12 -7.03 -17.82 7.11
C LYS A 12 -7.81 -16.54 6.80
N TRP A 13 -9.10 -16.52 7.09
CA TRP A 13 -9.94 -15.33 6.94
C TRP A 13 -9.48 -14.19 7.85
N GLU A 14 -9.16 -14.48 9.10
CA GLU A 14 -8.69 -13.49 10.08
C GLU A 14 -7.36 -12.85 9.65
N LYS A 15 -6.38 -13.66 9.23
CA LYS A 15 -5.12 -13.17 8.66
C LYS A 15 -5.31 -12.34 7.40
N TYR A 16 -6.27 -12.74 6.57
CA TYR A 16 -6.60 -12.02 5.35
C TYR A 16 -7.29 -10.68 5.63
N MET A 17 -8.16 -10.62 6.64
CA MET A 17 -8.81 -9.37 7.10
C MET A 17 -7.80 -8.40 7.73
N LEU A 18 -6.76 -8.92 8.39
CA LEU A 18 -5.64 -8.12 8.92
C LEU A 18 -4.59 -7.75 7.85
N CYS A 19 -4.80 -8.16 6.60
CA CYS A 19 -3.85 -7.97 5.50
C CYS A 19 -2.44 -8.48 5.88
N GLU A 20 -2.35 -9.59 6.63
CA GLU A 20 -1.09 -10.26 6.98
C GLU A 20 -0.59 -11.15 5.85
N GLU A 21 -1.53 -11.76 5.10
CA GLU A 21 -1.20 -12.51 3.89
C GLU A 21 -1.15 -11.57 2.68
N ARG A 22 -0.13 -11.75 1.85
CA ARG A 22 0.04 -11.02 0.60
C ARG A 22 -1.05 -11.44 -0.40
N PRO A 23 -1.81 -10.48 -1.00
CA PRO A 23 -2.84 -10.83 -1.97
C PRO A 23 -2.23 -11.35 -3.27
N ASN A 24 -2.91 -12.30 -3.90
CA ASN A 24 -2.57 -12.79 -5.23
C ASN A 24 -3.02 -11.79 -6.32
N ILE A 25 -2.06 -11.22 -7.07
CA ILE A 25 -2.34 -10.24 -8.14
C ILE A 25 -3.16 -10.80 -9.31
N SER A 26 -3.11 -12.12 -9.55
CA SER A 26 -3.94 -12.77 -10.58
C SER A 26 -5.39 -12.93 -10.14
N ASN A 27 -5.68 -12.79 -8.84
CA ASN A 27 -7.02 -12.81 -8.30
C ASN A 27 -7.53 -11.39 -8.04
N TYR A 28 -8.16 -10.80 -9.05
CA TYR A 28 -8.66 -9.41 -8.99
C TYR A 28 -9.61 -9.13 -7.81
N LYS A 29 -10.42 -10.12 -7.40
CA LYS A 29 -11.33 -9.95 -6.24
C LYS A 29 -10.55 -9.81 -4.93
N GLU A 30 -9.48 -10.57 -4.80
CA GLU A 30 -8.61 -10.55 -3.63
C GLU A 30 -7.85 -9.21 -3.56
N MET A 31 -7.32 -8.74 -4.68
CA MET A 31 -6.72 -7.40 -4.79
C MET A 31 -7.69 -6.28 -4.41
N ASN A 32 -8.91 -6.30 -4.95
CA ASN A 32 -9.91 -5.28 -4.62
C ASN A 32 -10.31 -5.29 -3.15
N THR A 33 -10.40 -6.48 -2.57
CA THR A 33 -10.71 -6.61 -1.13
C THR A 33 -9.56 -6.06 -0.30
N PHE A 34 -8.32 -6.42 -0.63
CA PHE A 34 -7.13 -5.89 0.02
C PHE A 34 -7.06 -4.35 -0.04
N ILE A 35 -7.27 -3.76 -1.22
CA ILE A 35 -7.30 -2.30 -1.41
C ILE A 35 -8.40 -1.67 -0.56
N SER A 36 -9.59 -2.28 -0.54
CA SER A 36 -10.74 -1.76 0.22
C SER A 36 -10.54 -1.87 1.72
N LEU A 37 -9.95 -2.95 2.21
CA LEU A 37 -9.65 -3.13 3.63
C LEU A 37 -8.59 -2.13 4.10
N LEU A 38 -7.53 -1.95 3.32
CA LEU A 38 -6.50 -0.97 3.67
C LEU A 38 -7.00 0.46 3.56
N SER A 39 -7.90 0.78 2.62
CA SER A 39 -8.44 2.14 2.50
C SER A 39 -9.23 2.54 3.76
N THR A 40 -9.95 1.60 4.39
CA THR A 40 -10.72 1.82 5.62
C THR A 40 -9.98 1.50 6.91
N ASP A 41 -8.75 0.97 6.86
CA ASP A 41 -7.96 0.63 8.05
C ASP A 41 -7.65 1.87 8.91
N GLU A 42 -8.22 1.90 10.12
CA GLU A 42 -8.07 2.97 11.11
C GLU A 42 -6.68 2.98 11.77
N ASN A 43 -5.94 1.86 11.75
CA ASN A 43 -4.59 1.77 12.31
C ASN A 43 -3.54 2.52 11.47
N MET A 44 -3.94 3.05 10.30
CA MET A 44 -3.11 3.85 9.39
C MET A 44 -2.74 5.24 9.91
N VAL A 45 -2.84 5.47 11.22
CA VAL A 45 -2.28 6.64 11.93
C VAL A 45 -0.83 6.41 12.38
N ASN A 46 -0.40 5.15 12.53
CA ASN A 46 0.96 4.84 12.92
C ASN A 46 1.90 4.86 11.71
N ILE A 47 2.85 5.80 11.68
CA ILE A 47 3.78 5.97 10.56
C ILE A 47 4.60 4.73 10.23
N LYS A 48 5.04 3.94 11.21
CA LYS A 48 5.79 2.71 10.94
C LYS A 48 4.92 1.67 10.24
N TYR A 49 3.70 1.47 10.74
CA TYR A 49 2.73 0.55 10.13
C TYR A 49 2.35 0.98 8.71
N VAL A 50 2.10 2.28 8.49
CA VAL A 50 1.80 2.83 7.16
C VAL A 50 2.95 2.54 6.20
N LEU A 51 4.19 2.82 6.61
CA LEU A 51 5.36 2.59 5.77
C LEU A 51 5.55 1.10 5.43
N GLU A 52 5.36 0.19 6.38
CA GLU A 52 5.41 -1.26 6.15
C GLU A 52 4.35 -1.73 5.14
N LYS A 53 3.11 -1.22 5.25
CA LYS A 53 2.05 -1.54 4.28
C LYS A 53 2.34 -0.92 2.91
N CYS A 54 2.88 0.30 2.85
CA CYS A 54 3.31 0.93 1.61
C CYS A 54 4.41 0.12 0.90
N ASP A 55 5.37 -0.46 1.62
CA ASP A 55 6.37 -1.37 1.05
C ASP A 55 5.74 -2.59 0.37
N LEU A 56 4.72 -3.19 1.00
CA LEU A 56 3.96 -4.28 0.42
C LEU A 56 3.22 -3.84 -0.85
N ILE A 57 2.56 -2.68 -0.81
CA ILE A 57 1.83 -2.12 -1.95
C ILE A 57 2.78 -1.85 -3.13
N VAL A 58 3.98 -1.31 -2.88
CA VAL A 58 5.01 -1.12 -3.91
C VAL A 58 5.44 -2.44 -4.54
N LYS A 59 5.61 -3.50 -3.75
CA LYS A 59 5.95 -4.84 -4.27
C LYS A 59 4.85 -5.38 -5.17
N LEU A 60 3.58 -5.21 -4.79
CA LEU A 60 2.43 -5.61 -5.61
C LEU A 60 2.34 -4.81 -6.91
N ALA A 61 2.52 -3.49 -6.86
CA ALA A 61 2.50 -2.63 -8.05
C ALA A 61 3.61 -3.00 -9.05
N LYS A 62 4.81 -3.35 -8.55
CA LYS A 62 5.91 -3.87 -9.39
C LYS A 62 5.56 -5.19 -10.07
N GLU A 63 4.87 -6.10 -9.38
CA GLU A 63 4.44 -7.37 -9.98
C GLU A 63 3.36 -7.16 -11.04
N CYS A 64 2.38 -6.29 -10.80
CA CYS A 64 1.42 -5.90 -11.84
C CYS A 64 2.14 -5.33 -13.09
N GLY A 65 3.16 -4.50 -12.88
CA GLY A 65 4.00 -3.97 -13.96
C GLY A 65 4.70 -5.05 -14.76
N LYS A 66 5.33 -6.03 -14.09
CA LYS A 66 5.94 -7.18 -14.77
C LYS A 66 4.92 -7.99 -15.57
N SER A 67 3.75 -8.27 -14.99
CA SER A 67 2.69 -8.99 -15.72
C SER A 67 2.18 -8.22 -16.93
N THR A 68 2.11 -6.88 -16.87
CA THR A 68 1.78 -6.08 -18.07
C THR A 68 2.88 -6.15 -19.13
N GLU A 69 4.15 -6.10 -18.72
CA GLU A 69 5.30 -6.23 -19.63
C GLU A 69 5.33 -7.60 -20.30
N ASP A 70 5.10 -8.68 -19.54
CA ASP A 70 5.04 -10.05 -20.05
C ASP A 70 3.93 -10.20 -21.12
N ILE A 71 2.72 -9.71 -20.83
CA ILE A 71 1.61 -9.71 -21.79
C ILE A 71 1.99 -8.91 -23.05
N MET A 72 2.60 -7.73 -22.90
CA MET A 72 3.01 -6.92 -24.05
C MET A 72 4.06 -7.63 -24.90
N LEU A 73 5.04 -8.30 -24.29
CA LEU A 73 6.07 -9.06 -24.98
C LEU A 73 5.50 -10.28 -25.72
N GLU A 74 4.59 -11.02 -25.09
CA GLU A 74 3.92 -12.17 -25.73
C GLU A 74 3.10 -11.74 -26.95
N ASN A 75 2.37 -10.62 -26.84
CA ASN A 75 1.56 -10.13 -27.95
C ASN A 75 2.36 -9.32 -28.98
N ALA A 76 3.58 -8.85 -28.68
CA ALA A 76 4.43 -8.19 -29.68
C ALA A 76 4.83 -9.13 -30.85
N ILE A 77 4.69 -10.44 -30.65
CA ILE A 77 4.95 -11.48 -31.66
C ILE A 77 3.73 -11.67 -32.58
N VAL A 78 2.54 -11.21 -32.17
CA VAL A 78 1.27 -11.39 -32.87
C VAL A 78 0.82 -10.06 -33.47
N GLU A 79 0.36 -10.03 -34.72
CA GLU A 79 -0.09 -8.77 -35.38
C GLU A 79 -1.29 -8.12 -34.68
N GLU A 80 -2.12 -8.91 -33.99
CA GLU A 80 -3.28 -8.43 -33.22
C GLU A 80 -3.28 -9.00 -31.80
N MET A 81 -3.46 -8.11 -30.81
CA MET A 81 -3.67 -8.50 -29.43
C MET A 81 -5.06 -9.14 -29.27
N GLY A 82 -5.09 -10.36 -28.71
CA GLY A 82 -6.35 -11.00 -28.35
C GLY A 82 -7.13 -10.23 -27.28
N GLU A 83 -8.46 -10.26 -27.36
CA GLU A 83 -9.36 -9.56 -26.42
C GLU A 83 -9.10 -9.93 -24.94
N ALA A 84 -8.75 -11.20 -24.67
CA ALA A 84 -8.39 -11.68 -23.34
C ALA A 84 -7.09 -11.05 -22.79
N SER A 85 -6.09 -10.86 -23.66
CA SER A 85 -4.82 -10.18 -23.32
C SER A 85 -5.08 -8.70 -23.02
N LEU A 86 -5.89 -8.05 -23.86
CA LEU A 86 -6.27 -6.64 -23.67
C LEU A 86 -7.01 -6.42 -22.34
N MET A 87 -8.01 -7.26 -22.04
CA MET A 87 -8.73 -7.21 -20.76
C MET A 87 -7.80 -7.43 -19.55
N SER A 88 -6.84 -8.34 -19.67
CA SER A 88 -5.89 -8.62 -18.58
C SER A 88 -4.94 -7.45 -18.36
N LEU A 89 -4.46 -6.84 -19.44
CA LEU A 89 -3.62 -5.65 -19.40
C LEU A 89 -4.35 -4.46 -18.76
N GLN A 90 -5.61 -4.24 -19.13
CA GLN A 90 -6.47 -3.23 -18.49
C GLN A 90 -6.60 -3.47 -16.99
N LYS A 91 -6.91 -4.70 -16.56
CA LYS A 91 -7.04 -5.03 -15.13
C LYS A 91 -5.76 -4.76 -14.35
N TYR A 92 -4.60 -5.16 -14.85
CA TYR A 92 -3.34 -4.93 -14.15
C TYR A 92 -2.99 -3.44 -14.07
N ASN A 93 -3.30 -2.66 -15.11
CA ASN A 93 -3.13 -1.20 -15.08
C ASN A 93 -4.07 -0.54 -14.07
N GLU A 94 -5.36 -0.90 -14.04
CA GLU A 94 -6.32 -0.41 -13.04
C GLU A 94 -5.86 -0.73 -11.61
N LEU A 95 -5.38 -1.97 -11.38
CA LEU A 95 -4.83 -2.35 -10.08
C LEU A 95 -3.61 -1.52 -9.72
N LYS A 96 -2.70 -1.29 -10.67
CA LYS A 96 -1.50 -0.47 -10.45
C LYS A 96 -1.87 0.97 -10.07
N ASP A 97 -2.82 1.56 -10.76
CA ASP A 97 -3.31 2.92 -10.47
C ASP A 97 -3.97 2.97 -9.09
N ALA A 98 -4.83 2.01 -8.76
CA ALA A 98 -5.46 1.93 -7.45
C ALA A 98 -4.44 1.76 -6.31
N LEU A 99 -3.39 0.94 -6.50
CA LEU A 99 -2.31 0.77 -5.53
C LEU A 99 -1.49 2.06 -5.36
N HIS A 100 -1.20 2.79 -6.44
CA HIS A 100 -0.53 4.09 -6.36
C HIS A 100 -1.38 5.13 -5.62
N SER A 101 -2.66 5.24 -5.95
CA SER A 101 -3.58 6.14 -5.23
C SER A 101 -3.67 5.80 -3.76
N LEU A 102 -3.66 4.51 -3.41
CA LEU A 102 -3.69 4.06 -2.02
C LEU A 102 -2.42 4.51 -1.27
N ILE A 103 -1.23 4.37 -1.87
CA ILE A 103 0.02 4.87 -1.26
C ILE A 103 -0.07 6.37 -0.99
N ILE A 104 -0.43 7.17 -2.00
CA ILE A 104 -0.49 8.63 -1.88
C ILE A 104 -1.43 9.02 -0.74
N ASN A 105 -2.66 8.49 -0.75
CA ASN A 105 -3.65 8.81 0.26
C ASN A 105 -3.19 8.45 1.69
N LYS A 106 -2.50 7.32 1.86
CA LYS A 106 -2.02 6.89 3.19
C LYS A 106 -0.81 7.69 3.67
N ILE A 107 0.12 8.01 2.78
CA ILE A 107 1.25 8.88 3.10
C ILE A 107 0.78 10.29 3.45
N ASP A 108 -0.18 10.83 2.71
CA ASP A 108 -0.75 12.16 3.00
C ASP A 108 -1.49 12.16 4.34
N ALA A 109 -2.31 11.14 4.61
CA ALA A 109 -3.03 11.02 5.87
C ALA A 109 -2.08 10.94 7.07
N VAL A 110 -1.02 10.13 6.98
CA VAL A 110 -0.06 10.00 8.09
C VAL A 110 0.81 11.23 8.25
N THR A 111 1.17 11.89 7.16
CA THR A 111 1.91 13.16 7.20
C THR A 111 1.07 14.25 7.85
N LYS A 112 -0.22 14.35 7.51
CA LYS A 112 -1.16 15.26 8.16
C LYS A 112 -1.27 14.97 9.66
N ASN A 113 -1.44 13.70 10.06
CA ASN A 113 -1.50 13.33 11.46
C ASN A 113 -0.22 13.71 12.23
N LEU A 114 0.95 13.50 11.60
CA LEU A 114 2.25 13.89 12.15
C LEU A 114 2.36 15.41 12.37
N LEU A 115 1.85 16.20 11.43
CA LEU A 115 1.82 17.66 11.52
C LEU A 115 0.82 18.18 12.57
N GLU A 116 -0.29 17.47 12.81
CA GLU A 116 -1.30 17.84 13.80
C GLU A 116 -0.88 17.53 15.24
N GLN A 117 0.15 16.71 15.46
CA GLN A 117 0.69 16.37 16.78
C GLN A 117 2.13 16.87 17.01
N PRO A 118 2.42 18.18 16.83
CA PRO A 118 3.79 18.68 16.88
C PRO A 118 4.39 18.59 18.30
N VAL A 119 3.55 18.60 19.35
CA VAL A 119 3.97 18.60 20.76
C VAL A 119 4.84 17.39 21.12
N ASN A 120 4.67 16.26 20.43
CA ASN A 120 5.45 15.04 20.68
C ASN A 120 6.81 15.00 19.95
N ILE A 121 7.11 16.00 19.11
CA ILE A 121 8.25 16.00 18.17
C ILE A 121 9.06 17.30 18.27
N ILE A 122 8.53 18.34 18.92
CA ILE A 122 9.25 19.58 19.18
C ILE A 122 10.34 19.33 20.23
N ASP A 123 11.57 19.64 19.86
CA ASP A 123 12.68 19.75 20.78
C ASP A 123 12.46 20.95 21.70
N SER A 124 12.36 20.70 23.01
CA SER A 124 12.00 21.71 24.01
C SER A 124 13.06 22.81 24.19
N GLU A 125 14.31 22.56 23.79
CA GLU A 125 15.40 23.53 23.91
C GLU A 125 15.52 24.41 22.66
N THR A 126 15.36 23.82 21.48
CA THR A 126 15.58 24.49 20.20
C THR A 126 14.30 24.94 19.50
N LEU A 127 13.13 24.49 19.97
CA LEU A 127 11.82 24.66 19.33
C LEU A 127 11.81 24.22 17.86
N ASN A 128 12.67 23.26 17.50
CA ASN A 128 12.68 22.64 16.18
C ASN A 128 11.90 21.32 16.22
N ILE A 129 11.20 21.03 15.13
CA ILE A 129 10.60 19.72 14.86
C ILE A 129 11.62 18.96 14.02
N THR A 130 12.00 17.75 14.44
CA THR A 130 12.78 16.82 13.63
C THR A 130 12.23 15.42 13.78
N SER A 131 11.72 14.84 12.69
CA SER A 131 11.28 13.45 12.63
C SER A 131 11.76 12.80 11.34
N GLU A 132 12.32 11.59 11.47
CA GLU A 132 12.78 10.79 10.35
C GLU A 132 12.23 9.38 10.51
N ASN A 133 11.38 8.98 9.56
CA ASN A 133 10.80 7.64 9.52
C ASN A 133 11.12 7.01 8.16
N GLN A 134 11.64 5.79 8.17
CA GLN A 134 12.09 5.12 6.95
C GLN A 134 11.65 3.67 6.89
N SER A 135 11.57 3.17 5.68
CA SER A 135 11.25 1.79 5.30
C SER A 135 12.09 1.39 4.08
N GLN A 136 11.81 0.24 3.48
CA GLN A 136 12.59 -0.22 2.33
C GLN A 136 12.41 0.68 1.11
N SER A 137 11.20 1.20 0.89
CA SER A 137 10.84 1.95 -0.32
C SER A 137 10.61 3.45 -0.07
N PHE A 138 10.39 3.86 1.18
CA PHE A 138 10.03 5.23 1.53
C PHE A 138 10.86 5.77 2.68
N LYS A 139 11.13 7.07 2.64
CA LYS A 139 11.72 7.86 3.72
C LYS A 139 10.95 9.17 3.86
N ILE A 140 10.36 9.38 5.03
CA ILE A 140 9.62 10.59 5.39
C ILE A 140 10.46 11.38 6.38
N CYS A 141 10.80 12.61 6.01
CA CYS A 141 11.53 13.55 6.86
C CYS A 141 10.64 14.78 7.11
N LEU A 142 10.43 15.11 8.38
CA LEU A 142 9.72 16.33 8.79
C LEU A 142 10.67 17.22 9.59
N TRP A 143 11.00 18.39 9.04
CA TRP A 143 11.78 19.41 9.71
C TRP A 143 10.97 20.71 9.79
N GLY A 144 10.99 21.37 10.94
CA GLY A 144 10.29 22.63 11.15
C GLY A 144 10.91 23.45 12.28
N ASN A 145 10.65 24.76 12.30
CA ASN A 145 11.04 25.63 13.41
C ASN A 145 9.79 26.34 13.91
N THR A 146 9.34 25.98 15.11
CA THR A 146 8.16 26.59 15.74
C THR A 146 8.52 27.84 16.54
N GLY A 147 9.81 28.10 16.78
CA GLY A 147 10.27 29.32 17.45
C GLY A 147 10.12 30.60 16.63
N LYS A 148 10.11 30.52 15.29
CA LYS A 148 9.92 31.68 14.39
C LYS A 148 8.46 31.99 14.05
N ASN A 149 7.56 31.03 14.25
CA ASN A 149 6.12 31.14 14.06
C ASN A 149 5.43 30.39 15.20
N PRO A 150 5.27 31.03 16.37
CA PRO A 150 4.58 30.43 17.52
C PRO A 150 3.11 30.14 17.25
#